data_AF-A0A1M4EDP7-F1
#
_entry.id   AF-A0A1M4EDP7-F1
#
_cell.length_a   1.000
_cell.length_b   1.000
_cell.length_c   1.000
_cell.angle_alpha   90.00
_cell.angle_beta   90.00
_cell.angle_gamma   90.00
#
_symmetry.space_group_name_H-M   'P 1'
#
loop_
_entity.id
_entity.type
_entity.pdbx_description
1 polymer ?
#
loop_
_entity_poly.entity_id
_entity_poly.type
_entity_poly.pdbx_seq_one_letter_code
_entity_poly.pdbx_strand_id
1 'polypeptide(L)' 'MGELALRYENFSLPGDEEQSLSTYHAEPGSASEEALRLLASWGADAAAPAASGPR' A
#
# COMPACT_ATOMS: atom_id res chain seq x y z
N MET A 1 9.66 -11.42 9.90
CA MET A 1 9.73 -10.34 8.90
C MET A 1 10.92 -9.48 9.26
N GLY A 2 11.93 -9.43 8.38
CA GLY A 2 13.15 -8.66 8.61
C GLY A 2 12.97 -7.19 8.22
N GLU A 3 14.08 -6.49 7.99
CA GLU A 3 14.05 -5.12 7.47
C GLU A 3 13.42 -5.07 6.07
N LEU A 4 12.62 -4.02 5.82
CA LEU A 4 12.01 -3.74 4.52
C LEU A 4 12.61 -2.44 3.97
N ALA A 5 13.24 -2.56 2.80
CA ALA A 5 13.66 -1.39 2.04
C ALA A 5 12.55 -1.00 1.06
N LEU A 6 11.81 0.06 1.40
CA LEU A 6 10.69 0.57 0.61
C LEU A 6 10.99 1.98 0.10
N ARG A 7 10.58 2.24 -1.13
CA ARG A 7 10.51 3.57 -1.72
C ARG A 7 9.22 4.24 -1.28
N TYR A 8 9.34 5.52 -0.92
CA TYR A 8 8.22 6.36 -0.55
C TYR A 8 7.90 7.33 -1.69
N GLU A 9 6.62 7.44 -2.00
CA GLU A 9 6.08 8.41 -2.94
C GLU A 9 4.86 9.11 -2.33
N ASN A 10 4.73 10.40 -2.59
CA ASN A 10 3.57 11.17 -2.17
C ASN A 10 3.01 11.94 -3.37
N PHE A 11 1.72 11.75 -3.63
CA PHE A 11 1.03 12.35 -4.76
C PHE A 11 -0.07 13.27 -4.23
N SER A 12 -0.08 14.53 -4.66
CA SER A 12 -1.22 15.42 -4.43
C SER A 12 -2.38 15.00 -5.33
N LEU A 13 -3.60 14.94 -4.79
CA LEU A 13 -4.75 14.54 -5.58
C LEU A 13 -5.28 15.71 -6.42
N PRO A 14 -5.59 15.49 -7.71
CA PRO A 14 -6.17 16.53 -8.54
C PRO A 14 -7.60 16.85 -8.07
N GLY A 15 -7.86 18.11 -7.76
CA GLY A 15 -9.19 18.61 -7.38
C GLY A 15 -9.39 18.85 -5.88
N ASP A 16 -8.43 18.48 -5.03
CA ASP A 16 -8.48 18.72 -3.58
C ASP A 16 -7.05 18.83 -3.03
N GLU A 17 -6.58 20.07 -2.80
CA GLU A 17 -5.19 20.36 -2.44
C GLU A 17 -4.84 19.93 -1.00
N GLU A 18 -5.87 19.66 -0.19
CA GLU A 18 -5.73 19.12 1.17
C GLU A 18 -5.55 17.60 1.20
N GLN A 19 -5.77 16.91 0.08
CA GLN A 19 -5.62 15.46 -0.01
C GLN A 19 -4.30 15.03 -0.66
N SER A 20 -3.70 14.00 -0.08
CA SER A 20 -2.47 13.38 -0.60
C SER A 20 -2.55 11.87 -0.51
N LEU A 21 -2.08 11.18 -1.54
CA LEU A 21 -1.87 9.74 -1.59
C LEU A 21 -0.40 9.43 -1.30
N SER A 22 -0.16 8.77 -0.17
CA SER A 22 1.16 8.26 0.19
C SER A 22 1.28 6.78 -0.19
N THR A 23 2.30 6.43 -0.96
CA THR A 23 2.56 5.07 -1.44
C THR A 23 3.93 4.60 -0.97
N TYR A 24 3.99 3.35 -0.50
CA TYR A 24 5.23 2.65 -0.17
C TYR A 24 5.32 1.39 -1.02
N HIS A 25 6.41 1.24 -1.78
CA HIS A 25 6.62 0.07 -2.64
C HIS A 25 8.05 -0.46 -2.53
N ALA A 26 8.22 -1.77 -2.72
CA ALA A 26 9.55 -2.36 -2.83
C ALA A 26 10.04 -2.31 -4.28
N GLU A 27 11.36 -2.32 -4.46
CA GLU A 27 11.94 -2.49 -5.80
C GLU A 27 11.55 -3.87 -6.36
N PRO A 28 11.15 -3.97 -7.65
CA PRO A 28 10.75 -5.25 -8.25
C PRO A 28 11.85 -6.31 -8.17
N GLY A 29 11.49 -7.54 -7.84
CA GLY A 29 12.43 -8.66 -7.67
C GLY A 29 13.30 -8.60 -6.42
N SER A 30 13.10 -7.61 -5.53
CA SER A 30 13.84 -7.51 -4.27
C SER A 30 13.30 -8.46 -3.20
N ALA A 31 14.12 -8.76 -2.19
CA ALA A 31 13.67 -9.49 -1.01
C ALA A 31 12.53 -8.78 -0.27
N SER A 32 12.50 -7.44 -0.31
CA SER A 32 11.42 -6.63 0.25
C SER A 32 10.09 -6.85 -0.48
N GLU A 33 10.11 -7.07 -1.80
CA GLU A 33 8.92 -7.37 -2.60
C GLU A 33 8.31 -8.70 -2.17
N GLU A 34 9.12 -9.74 -2.04
CA GLU A 34 8.67 -11.06 -1.58
C GLU A 34 8.12 -10.99 -0.15
N ALA A 35 8.81 -10.28 0.75
CA ALA A 35 8.35 -10.07 2.11
C ALA A 35 7.02 -9.29 2.19
N LEU A 36 6.85 -8.25 1.35
CA LEU A 36 5.57 -7.52 1.24
C LEU A 36 4.45 -8.41 0.69
N ARG A 37 4.74 -9.26 -0.30
CA ARG A 37 3.77 -10.22 -0.85
C ARG A 37 3.30 -11.21 0.23
N LEU A 38 4.23 -11.69 1.05
CA LEU A 38 3.91 -12.55 2.19
C LEU A 38 3.06 -11.80 3.23
N LEU A 39 3.37 -10.54 3.57
CA LEU A 39 2.53 -9.72 4.46
C LEU A 39 1.11 -9.57 3.90
N ALA A 40 0.99 -9.24 2.62
CA ALA A 40 -0.29 -9.07 1.96
C ALA A 40 -1.13 -10.35 1.99
N SER A 41 -0.50 -11.53 1.91
CA SER A 41 -1.21 -12.81 2.01
C SER A 41 -1.89 -13.04 3.36
N TRP A 42 -1.37 -12.44 4.44
CA TRP A 42 -2.00 -12.50 5.77
C TRP A 42 -3.08 -11.43 5.95
N GLY A 43 -2.91 -10.27 5.32
CA GLY A 43 -3.85 -9.15 5.39
C GLY A 43 -4.98 -9.19 4.35
N ALA A 44 -5.03 -10.22 3.49
CA ALA A 44 -5.97 -10.28 2.37
C ALA A 44 -7.45 -10.19 2.78
N ASP A 45 -7.79 -10.64 3.99
CA ASP A 45 -9.14 -10.52 4.55
C ASP A 45 -9.46 -9.08 5.03
N ALA A 46 -8.44 -8.35 5.51
CA ALA A 46 -8.58 -6.97 5.99
C ALA A 46 -8.61 -5.93 4.85
N ALA A 47 -8.10 -6.28 3.66
CA ALA A 47 -8.07 -5.43 2.47
C ALA A 47 -9.34 -5.54 1.61
N ALA A 48 -10.28 -6.42 1.97
CA ALA A 48 -11.59 -6.43 1.34
C ALA A 48 -12.20 -5.03 1.49
N PRO A 49 -12.64 -4.37 0.39
CA PRO A 49 -13.30 -3.09 0.52
C PRO A 49 -14.48 -3.31 1.46
N ALA A 50 -14.49 -2.58 2.59
CA ALA A 50 -15.73 -2.39 3.33
C ALA A 50 -16.70 -1.84 2.31
N ALA A 51 -17.59 -2.70 1.81
CA ALA A 51 -18.57 -2.34 0.82
C ALA A 51 -19.22 -1.07 1.34
N SER A 52 -18.98 0.04 0.66
CA SER A 52 -19.59 1.32 1.02
C SER A 52 -21.09 1.07 1.00
N GLY A 53 -21.67 0.88 2.18
CA GLY A 53 -23.09 0.64 2.35
C GLY A 53 -23.84 1.80 1.71
N PRO A 54 -25.00 1.54 1.07
CA PRO A 54 -25.70 2.58 0.34
C PRO A 54 -26.19 3.66 1.31
N ARG A 55 -25.77 4.89 1.00
CA ARG A 55 -26.21 6.25 1.42
C ARG A 55 -27.15 6.38 2.63
#